data_AF-A0A815DJA5-F1
#
_entry.id   AF-A0A815DJA5-F1
#
_cell.length_a   1.000
_cell.length_b   1.000
_cell.length_c   1.000
_cell.angle_alpha   90.00
_cell.angle_beta   90.00
_cell.angle_gamma   90.00
#
_symmetry.space_group_name_H-M   'P 1'
#
loop_
_entity.id
_entity.type
_entity.pdbx_description
1 polymer ?
#
loop_
_entity_poly.entity_id
_entity_poly.type
_entity_poly.pdbx_seq_one_letter_code
_entity_poly.pdbx_strand_id
1 'polypeptide(L)'
;MNLVLPVKHFKQNSNWDCGVVCLQMIIDYYHCDRSKFKTLLDNYECNHSTWTIDLLHLLHQSDIPAILHTITIGCSQSYDNVPYYEKLIDKDRRRVDQLFKDEAANVKLGGLPWSELKEHLVKYRTPCLVLIDANQLQCCTCQRTTWTRLVDKLLPMISSSYQGHYVLLIGFIEDETNEFIRYADPGKTDGFCTTTRENFDQARRAFGTDEDLILCYEKQ
;
A
#
# COMPACT_ATOMS: atom_id res chain seq x y z
N MET A 1 -23.38 3.68 7.15
CA MET A 1 -22.65 2.87 8.14
C MET A 1 -21.25 3.43 8.28
N ASN A 2 -20.69 3.52 9.49
CA ASN A 2 -19.35 4.05 9.71
C ASN A 2 -18.46 2.99 10.33
N LEU A 3 -17.22 2.90 9.85
CA LEU A 3 -16.19 1.99 10.37
C LEU A 3 -14.87 2.73 10.39
N VAL A 4 -14.20 2.76 11.54
CA VAL A 4 -12.80 3.20 11.65
C VAL A 4 -12.10 2.26 12.62
N LEU A 5 -11.07 1.58 12.14
CA LEU A 5 -10.29 0.64 12.93
C LEU A 5 -9.32 1.40 13.86
N PRO A 6 -9.12 0.93 15.10
CA PRO A 6 -8.25 1.59 16.08
C PRO A 6 -6.78 1.26 15.83
N VAL A 7 -6.25 1.64 14.67
CA VAL A 7 -4.84 1.47 14.32
C VAL A 7 -3.99 2.52 15.02
N LYS A 8 -2.81 2.15 15.53
CA LYS A 8 -1.79 3.09 15.98
C LYS A 8 -0.95 3.53 14.78
N HIS A 9 -0.80 4.84 14.59
CA HIS A 9 0.01 5.38 13.49
C HIS A 9 1.52 5.36 13.81
N PHE A 10 2.31 5.06 12.77
CA PHE A 10 3.76 5.24 12.75
C PHE A 10 4.17 6.04 11.52
N LYS A 11 5.16 6.93 11.67
CA LYS A 11 5.66 7.77 10.59
C LYS A 11 6.89 7.14 9.93
N GLN A 12 6.96 7.22 8.61
CA GLN A 12 8.12 6.78 7.85
C GLN A 12 9.32 7.70 8.06
N ASN A 13 10.53 7.13 8.00
CA ASN A 13 11.78 7.87 8.22
C ASN A 13 12.58 8.10 6.94
N SER A 14 12.19 7.46 5.83
CA SER A 14 12.86 7.56 4.54
C SER A 14 11.81 7.65 3.42
N ASN A 15 12.25 7.70 2.16
CA ASN A 15 11.37 7.75 0.99
C ASN A 15 10.94 6.38 0.47
N TRP A 16 11.46 5.29 1.05
CA TRP A 16 11.25 3.91 0.58
C TRP A 16 10.52 3.02 1.59
N ASP A 17 10.46 3.42 2.86
CA ASP A 17 10.02 2.58 3.98
C ASP A 17 8.52 2.68 4.28
N CYS A 18 7.72 3.37 3.45
CA CYS A 18 6.28 3.51 3.69
C CYS A 18 5.55 2.17 3.79
N GLY A 19 5.90 1.19 2.96
CA GLY A 19 5.35 -0.18 3.03
C GLY A 19 5.73 -0.90 4.33
N VAL A 20 6.99 -0.78 4.75
CA VAL A 20 7.50 -1.37 6.01
C VAL A 20 6.80 -0.76 7.22
N VAL A 21 6.56 0.56 7.20
CA VAL A 21 5.86 1.28 8.26
C VAL A 21 4.37 0.89 8.30
N CYS A 22 3.75 0.66 7.14
CA CYS A 22 2.42 0.05 7.06
C CYS A 22 2.40 -1.33 7.72
N LEU A 23 3.40 -2.19 7.48
CA LEU A 23 3.50 -3.46 8.20
C LEU A 23 3.66 -3.26 9.71
N GLN A 24 4.46 -2.30 10.16
CA GLN A 24 4.61 -2.02 11.59
C GLN A 24 3.28 -1.64 12.25
N MET A 25 2.44 -0.85 11.57
CA MET A 25 1.09 -0.52 12.01
C MET A 25 0.19 -1.78 12.07
N ILE A 26 0.27 -2.67 11.07
CA ILE A 26 -0.45 -3.95 11.07
C ILE A 26 0.02 -4.85 12.21
N ILE A 27 1.34 -5.00 12.41
CA ILE A 27 1.94 -5.82 13.46
C ILE A 27 1.49 -5.35 14.86
N ASP A 28 1.43 -4.03 15.07
CA ASP A 28 0.89 -3.46 16.32
C ASP A 28 -0.61 -3.74 16.48
N TYR A 29 -1.38 -3.64 15.39
CA TYR A 29 -2.82 -3.94 15.36
C TYR A 29 -3.13 -5.39 15.74
N TYR A 30 -2.34 -6.35 15.25
CA TYR A 30 -2.47 -7.77 15.60
C TYR A 30 -1.82 -8.15 16.94
N HIS A 31 -1.27 -7.18 17.67
CA HIS A 31 -0.53 -7.40 18.92
C HIS A 31 0.61 -8.41 18.77
N CYS A 32 1.24 -8.44 17.59
CA CYS A 32 2.39 -9.28 17.30
C CYS A 32 3.65 -8.75 17.99
N ASP A 33 4.63 -9.62 18.21
CA ASP A 33 5.91 -9.25 18.81
C ASP A 33 6.72 -8.32 17.88
N ARG A 34 6.80 -7.04 18.25
CA ARG A 34 7.55 -6.02 17.51
C ARG A 34 9.05 -6.31 17.44
N SER A 35 9.62 -7.01 18.42
CA SER A 35 11.04 -7.38 18.41
C SER A 35 11.33 -8.51 17.42
N LYS A 36 10.44 -9.51 17.32
CA LYS A 36 10.46 -10.53 16.27
C LYS A 36 10.35 -9.89 14.89
N PHE A 37 9.39 -8.99 14.70
CA PHE A 37 9.21 -8.29 13.43
C PHE A 37 10.42 -7.42 13.06
N LYS A 38 11.00 -6.70 14.03
CA LYS A 38 12.23 -5.93 13.80
C LYS A 38 13.39 -6.84 13.37
N THR A 39 13.56 -7.97 14.04
CA THR A 39 14.61 -8.96 13.69
C THR A 39 14.39 -9.53 12.29
N LEU A 40 13.14 -9.81 11.92
CA LEU A 40 12.78 -10.24 10.58
C LEU A 40 13.17 -9.17 9.54
N LEU A 41 12.79 -7.91 9.77
CA LEU A 41 13.13 -6.79 8.89
C LEU A 41 14.64 -6.54 8.77
N ASP A 42 15.37 -6.59 9.89
CA ASP A 42 16.83 -6.39 9.90
C ASP A 42 17.55 -7.45 9.06
N ASN A 43 16.99 -8.66 8.96
CA ASN A 43 17.50 -9.76 8.15
C ASN A 43 16.93 -9.79 6.72
N TYR A 44 15.93 -8.96 6.41
CA TYR A 44 15.24 -8.99 5.13
C TYR A 44 15.91 -8.05 4.12
N GLU A 45 16.48 -8.63 3.06
CA GLU A 45 17.22 -7.89 2.02
C GLU A 45 16.27 -7.20 1.02
N CYS A 46 15.57 -6.14 1.43
CA CYS A 46 14.77 -5.34 0.50
C CYS A 46 15.57 -4.23 -0.23
N ASN A 47 16.84 -3.98 0.12
CA ASN A 47 17.72 -3.01 -0.55
C ASN A 47 17.08 -1.62 -0.83
N HIS A 48 16.24 -1.12 0.08
CA HIS A 48 15.48 0.13 -0.12
C HIS A 48 14.50 0.12 -1.31
N SER A 49 14.12 -1.07 -1.79
CA SER A 49 13.23 -1.34 -2.92
C SER A 49 12.18 -2.36 -2.48
N THR A 50 11.12 -1.87 -1.85
CA THR A 50 10.06 -2.71 -1.27
C THR A 50 8.91 -2.91 -2.26
N TRP A 51 8.67 -4.17 -2.64
CA TRP A 51 7.56 -4.57 -3.52
C TRP A 51 6.40 -5.13 -2.70
N THR A 52 5.17 -5.08 -3.21
CA THR A 52 4.00 -5.56 -2.46
C THR A 52 4.11 -7.04 -2.08
N ILE A 53 4.74 -7.86 -2.93
CA ILE A 53 4.97 -9.27 -2.63
C ILE A 53 5.94 -9.48 -1.45
N ASP A 54 6.91 -8.58 -1.25
CA ASP A 54 7.75 -8.59 -0.06
C ASP A 54 6.91 -8.36 1.20
N LEU A 55 5.98 -7.41 1.11
CA LEU A 55 5.12 -7.04 2.23
C LEU A 55 4.19 -8.20 2.61
N LEU A 56 3.63 -8.91 1.62
CA LEU A 56 2.86 -10.13 1.84
C LEU A 56 3.69 -11.19 2.54
N HIS A 57 4.90 -11.46 2.03
CA HIS A 57 5.78 -12.48 2.59
C HIS A 57 6.15 -12.17 4.04
N LEU A 58 6.50 -10.92 4.35
CA LEU A 58 6.83 -10.48 5.70
C LEU A 58 5.64 -10.59 6.68
N LEU A 59 4.41 -10.38 6.21
CA LEU A 59 3.20 -10.62 7.01
C LEU A 59 3.05 -12.11 7.36
N HIS A 60 3.27 -13.01 6.40
CA HIS A 60 3.23 -14.46 6.65
C HIS A 60 4.34 -14.94 7.59
N GLN A 61 5.56 -14.42 7.46
CA GLN A 61 6.65 -14.68 8.42
C GLN A 61 6.34 -14.14 9.84
N SER A 62 5.36 -13.23 9.94
CA SER A 62 4.85 -12.68 11.20
C SER A 62 3.54 -13.35 11.65
N ASP A 63 3.18 -14.47 11.05
CA ASP A 63 1.99 -15.28 11.36
C ASP A 63 0.68 -14.49 11.17
N ILE A 64 0.62 -13.56 10.21
CA ILE A 64 -0.58 -12.79 9.85
C ILE A 64 -1.14 -13.34 8.54
N PRO A 65 -2.33 -13.96 8.52
CA PRO A 65 -2.92 -14.46 7.28
C PRO A 65 -3.28 -13.30 6.35
N ALA A 66 -2.82 -13.36 5.10
CA ALA A 66 -3.03 -12.28 4.14
C ALA A 66 -3.16 -12.79 2.70
N ILE A 67 -3.83 -12.02 1.85
CA ILE A 67 -3.96 -12.27 0.42
C ILE A 67 -3.63 -11.00 -0.36
N LEU A 68 -2.75 -11.13 -1.35
CA LEU A 68 -2.45 -10.07 -2.32
C LEU A 68 -3.40 -10.15 -3.51
N HIS A 69 -4.07 -9.04 -3.81
CA HIS A 69 -4.71 -8.77 -5.09
C HIS A 69 -3.80 -7.89 -5.95
N THR A 70 -3.59 -8.28 -7.20
CA THR A 70 -2.76 -7.53 -8.16
C THR A 70 -3.19 -7.85 -9.59
N ILE A 71 -3.01 -6.92 -10.53
CA ILE A 71 -3.19 -7.20 -11.97
C ILE A 71 -1.90 -7.64 -12.66
N THR A 72 -0.76 -7.66 -11.96
CA THR A 72 0.56 -7.99 -12.51
C THR A 72 1.24 -9.09 -11.69
N ILE A 73 1.94 -10.02 -12.35
CA ILE A 73 2.83 -10.98 -11.68
C ILE A 73 4.28 -10.67 -12.05
N GLY A 74 5.13 -10.63 -11.03
CA GLY A 74 6.55 -10.33 -11.19
C GLY A 74 6.84 -8.86 -11.51
N CYS A 75 8.06 -8.56 -11.92
CA CYS A 75 8.38 -7.24 -12.47
C CYS A 75 7.74 -7.12 -13.87
N SER A 76 6.87 -6.14 -14.09
CA SER A 76 6.15 -5.97 -15.37
C SER A 76 7.10 -6.03 -16.59
N GLN A 77 6.76 -6.86 -17.57
CA GLN A 77 7.55 -7.17 -18.78
C GLN A 77 7.70 -5.99 -19.77
N SER A 78 7.26 -4.79 -19.41
CA SER A 78 7.28 -3.61 -20.29
C SER A 78 8.69 -3.05 -20.59
N TYR A 79 9.75 -3.68 -20.07
CA TYR A 79 11.15 -3.26 -20.24
C TYR A 79 12.07 -4.32 -20.91
N ASP A 80 11.52 -5.40 -21.46
CA ASP A 80 12.32 -6.51 -22.03
C ASP A 80 13.18 -6.11 -23.27
N ASN A 81 13.06 -4.89 -23.80
CA ASN A 81 13.78 -4.42 -25.00
C ASN A 81 14.86 -3.34 -24.76
N VAL A 82 15.34 -3.14 -23.52
CA VAL A 82 16.37 -2.12 -23.23
C VAL A 82 17.64 -2.77 -22.64
N PRO A 83 18.72 -2.93 -23.44
CA PRO A 83 19.94 -3.67 -23.05
C PRO A 83 20.67 -3.13 -21.81
N TYR A 84 20.42 -1.88 -21.42
CA TYR A 84 21.00 -1.26 -20.23
C TYR A 84 20.49 -1.87 -18.91
N TYR A 85 19.33 -2.53 -18.93
CA TYR A 85 18.67 -3.06 -17.73
C TYR A 85 19.15 -4.45 -17.28
N GLU A 86 19.88 -5.20 -18.12
CA GLU A 86 20.30 -6.59 -17.82
C GLU A 86 21.21 -6.74 -16.60
N LYS A 87 21.88 -5.69 -16.10
CA LYS A 87 22.87 -5.82 -15.01
C LYS A 87 22.46 -5.22 -13.66
N LEU A 88 21.44 -4.37 -13.61
CA LEU A 88 20.98 -3.72 -12.37
C LEU A 88 19.58 -4.19 -11.92
N ILE A 89 18.76 -4.76 -12.82
CA ILE A 89 17.41 -5.30 -12.50
C ILE A 89 17.43 -6.75 -11.97
N ASP A 90 18.55 -7.46 -12.06
CA ASP A 90 18.63 -8.89 -11.77
C ASP A 90 18.51 -9.30 -10.29
N LYS A 91 18.70 -8.38 -9.34
CA LYS A 91 18.63 -8.73 -7.91
C LYS A 91 17.19 -8.72 -7.39
N ASP A 92 16.48 -7.62 -7.59
CA ASP A 92 15.07 -7.53 -7.15
C ASP A 92 14.20 -8.47 -7.97
N ARG A 93 14.41 -8.57 -9.29
CA ARG A 93 13.62 -9.47 -10.14
C ARG A 93 13.68 -10.92 -9.66
N ARG A 94 14.87 -11.46 -9.39
CA ARG A 94 15.01 -12.84 -8.90
C ARG A 94 14.29 -13.07 -7.57
N ARG A 95 14.42 -12.12 -6.63
CA ARG A 95 13.73 -12.17 -5.33
C ARG A 95 12.22 -12.10 -5.51
N VAL A 96 11.73 -11.09 -6.23
CA VAL A 96 10.30 -10.85 -6.49
C VAL A 96 9.67 -12.04 -7.21
N ASP A 97 10.29 -12.52 -8.29
CA ASP A 97 9.80 -13.68 -9.04
C ASP A 97 9.78 -14.95 -8.20
N GLN A 98 10.75 -15.14 -7.30
CA GLN A 98 10.75 -16.27 -6.37
C GLN A 98 9.62 -16.14 -5.34
N LEU A 99 9.41 -14.96 -4.76
CA LEU A 99 8.32 -14.73 -3.81
C LEU A 99 6.94 -14.94 -4.44
N PHE A 100 6.73 -14.55 -5.70
CA PHE A 100 5.48 -14.86 -6.40
C PHE A 100 5.25 -16.38 -6.59
N LYS A 101 6.32 -17.18 -6.69
CA LYS A 101 6.21 -18.65 -6.70
C LYS A 101 5.89 -19.19 -5.32
N ASP A 102 6.59 -18.71 -4.29
CA ASP A 102 6.45 -19.19 -2.92
C ASP A 102 5.08 -18.82 -2.33
N GLU A 103 4.56 -17.64 -2.70
CA GLU A 103 3.27 -17.10 -2.25
C GLU A 103 2.13 -17.36 -3.24
N ALA A 104 2.30 -18.24 -4.24
CA ALA A 104 1.35 -18.41 -5.33
C ALA A 104 -0.10 -18.72 -4.86
N ALA A 105 -0.25 -19.42 -3.73
CA ALA A 105 -1.56 -19.71 -3.14
C ALA A 105 -2.25 -18.49 -2.51
N ASN A 106 -1.46 -17.46 -2.17
CA ASN A 106 -1.86 -16.25 -1.46
C ASN A 106 -1.95 -15.02 -2.39
N VAL A 107 -1.76 -15.22 -3.70
CA VAL A 107 -1.90 -14.18 -4.72
C VAL A 107 -3.16 -14.42 -5.55
N LYS A 108 -3.96 -13.37 -5.74
CA LYS A 108 -5.15 -13.34 -6.60
C LYS A 108 -4.92 -12.36 -7.73
N LEU A 109 -5.01 -12.87 -8.96
CA LEU A 109 -4.97 -12.04 -10.15
C LEU A 109 -6.30 -11.33 -10.35
N GLY A 110 -6.25 -10.01 -10.44
CA GLY A 110 -7.40 -9.14 -10.68
C GLY A 110 -7.55 -8.06 -9.63
N GLY A 111 -7.90 -6.87 -10.10
CA GLY A 111 -8.23 -5.74 -9.26
C GLY A 111 -9.46 -5.99 -8.39
N LEU A 112 -9.40 -5.55 -7.13
CA LEU A 112 -10.52 -5.69 -6.19
C LEU A 112 -11.45 -4.46 -6.25
N PRO A 113 -12.75 -4.60 -6.59
CA PRO A 113 -13.69 -3.47 -6.59
C PRO A 113 -13.94 -2.97 -5.16
N TRP A 114 -14.34 -1.70 -5.04
CA TRP A 114 -14.58 -1.08 -3.73
C TRP A 114 -15.64 -1.84 -2.90
N SER A 115 -16.68 -2.37 -3.55
CA SER A 115 -17.75 -3.14 -2.87
C SER A 115 -17.20 -4.35 -2.09
N GLU A 116 -16.29 -5.11 -2.70
CA GLU A 116 -15.66 -6.28 -2.07
C GLU A 116 -14.66 -5.87 -1.00
N LEU A 117 -13.87 -4.81 -1.26
CA LEU A 117 -12.95 -4.26 -0.27
C LEU A 117 -13.69 -3.75 0.98
N LYS A 118 -14.83 -3.10 0.78
CA LYS A 118 -15.70 -2.62 1.87
C LYS A 118 -16.33 -3.79 2.63
N GLU A 119 -16.82 -4.81 1.93
CA GLU A 119 -17.33 -6.03 2.57
C GLU A 119 -16.25 -6.68 3.44
N HIS A 120 -15.01 -6.78 2.94
CA HIS A 120 -13.87 -7.30 3.70
C HIS A 120 -13.63 -6.50 4.99
N LEU A 121 -13.57 -5.16 4.90
CA LEU A 121 -13.40 -4.29 6.08
C LEU A 121 -14.51 -4.50 7.12
N VAL A 122 -15.77 -4.60 6.68
CA VAL A 122 -16.91 -4.79 7.58
C VAL A 122 -16.87 -6.17 8.24
N LYS A 123 -16.56 -7.20 7.45
CA LYS A 123 -16.59 -8.61 7.87
C LYS A 123 -15.45 -8.95 8.82
N TYR A 124 -14.21 -8.64 8.44
CA TYR A 124 -13.02 -9.07 9.19
C TYR A 124 -12.48 -8.00 10.13
N ARG A 125 -12.87 -6.73 9.94
CA ARG A 125 -12.41 -5.60 10.76
C ARG A 125 -10.88 -5.54 10.88
N THR A 126 -10.19 -5.75 9.76
CA THR A 126 -8.73 -5.72 9.65
C THR A 126 -8.30 -4.62 8.68
N PRO A 127 -7.16 -3.94 8.92
CA PRO A 127 -6.64 -2.95 7.99
C PRO A 127 -6.17 -3.62 6.70
N CYS A 128 -6.29 -2.92 5.58
CA CYS A 128 -5.80 -3.36 4.27
C CYS A 128 -4.63 -2.48 3.84
N LEU A 129 -3.56 -3.09 3.34
CA LEU A 129 -2.43 -2.35 2.77
C LEU A 129 -2.71 -2.08 1.29
N VAL A 130 -2.52 -0.84 0.85
CA VAL A 130 -2.89 -0.40 -0.50
C VAL A 130 -1.75 0.40 -1.10
N LEU A 131 -1.34 0.04 -2.32
CA LEU A 131 -0.45 0.86 -3.14
C LEU A 131 -1.26 1.91 -3.89
N ILE A 132 -0.85 3.17 -3.80
CA ILE A 132 -1.50 4.29 -4.49
C ILE A 132 -0.48 5.12 -5.25
N ASP A 133 -0.95 5.90 -6.21
CA ASP A 133 -0.20 7.03 -6.77
C ASP A 133 -0.38 8.27 -5.88
N ALA A 134 0.70 8.67 -5.20
CA ALA A 134 0.71 9.78 -4.25
C ALA A 134 0.38 11.13 -4.89
N ASN A 135 0.64 11.27 -6.20
CA ASN A 135 0.29 12.49 -6.94
C ASN A 135 -1.23 12.62 -7.16
N GLN A 136 -1.94 11.49 -7.19
CA GLN A 136 -3.37 11.44 -7.43
C GLN A 136 -4.19 11.42 -6.13
N LEU A 137 -3.64 10.91 -5.02
CA LEU A 137 -4.36 10.87 -3.75
C LEU A 137 -4.41 12.25 -3.08
N GLN A 138 -5.62 12.75 -2.86
CA GLN A 138 -5.90 14.04 -2.25
C GLN A 138 -6.64 13.85 -0.94
N CYS A 139 -6.04 14.33 0.14
CA CYS A 139 -6.65 14.33 1.47
C CYS A 139 -7.59 15.54 1.60
N CYS A 140 -8.85 15.31 2.00
CA CYS A 140 -9.86 16.34 2.24
C CYS A 140 -9.57 17.18 3.50
N THR A 141 -8.89 16.61 4.49
CA THR A 141 -8.66 17.22 5.81
C THR A 141 -7.27 17.81 5.98
N CYS A 142 -6.32 17.39 5.15
CA CYS A 142 -4.92 17.80 5.26
C CYS A 142 -4.74 19.17 4.59
N GLN A 143 -4.10 20.12 5.28
CA GLN A 143 -3.74 21.40 4.67
C GLN A 143 -2.68 21.17 3.59
N ARG A 144 -3.05 21.26 2.31
CA ARG A 144 -2.06 21.46 1.23
C ARG A 144 -1.58 22.91 1.32
N THR A 145 -0.27 23.11 1.42
CA THR A 145 0.31 24.46 1.29
C THR A 145 -0.10 25.04 -0.05
N THR A 146 -0.50 26.31 -0.09
CA THR A 146 -1.00 27.01 -1.29
C THR A 146 -0.03 26.90 -2.47
N TRP A 147 1.28 26.81 -2.17
CA TRP A 147 2.37 26.67 -3.13
C TRP A 147 2.34 25.36 -3.93
N THR A 148 2.08 24.21 -3.29
CA THR A 148 2.02 22.93 -4.02
C THR A 148 0.85 22.91 -5.02
N ARG A 149 -0.31 23.44 -4.61
CA ARG A 149 -1.48 23.60 -5.50
C ARG A 149 -1.23 24.54 -6.68
N LEU A 150 -0.37 25.55 -6.53
CA LEU A 150 -0.03 26.50 -7.60
C LEU A 150 0.96 25.87 -8.59
N VAL A 151 1.95 25.11 -8.10
CA VAL A 151 2.91 24.42 -8.96
C VAL A 151 2.22 23.32 -9.79
N ASP A 152 1.35 22.51 -9.17
CA ASP A 152 0.57 21.50 -9.89
C ASP A 152 -0.32 22.12 -11.00
N LYS A 153 -0.83 23.33 -10.77
CA LYS A 153 -1.66 24.06 -11.75
C LYS A 153 -0.85 24.71 -12.86
N LEU A 154 0.34 25.24 -12.57
CA LEU A 154 1.14 25.99 -13.53
C LEU A 154 2.11 25.11 -14.32
N LEU A 155 2.52 23.97 -13.76
CA LEU A 155 3.51 23.06 -14.35
C LEU A 155 3.07 21.58 -14.24
N PRO A 156 1.89 21.20 -14.79
CA PRO A 156 1.37 19.82 -14.70
C PRO A 156 2.29 18.78 -15.35
N MET A 157 3.20 19.20 -16.24
CA MET A 157 4.21 18.33 -16.86
C MET A 157 5.27 17.83 -15.86
N ILE A 158 5.54 18.56 -14.77
CA ILE A 158 6.59 18.21 -13.80
C ILE A 158 6.10 17.16 -12.78
N SER A 159 4.79 17.09 -12.51
CA SER A 159 4.18 16.16 -11.56
C SER A 159 3.62 14.88 -12.21
N SER A 160 4.02 14.56 -13.45
CA SER A 160 3.36 13.57 -14.31
C SER A 160 3.89 12.14 -14.18
N SER A 161 5.01 11.92 -13.47
CA SER A 161 5.51 10.58 -13.21
C SER A 161 4.79 9.95 -12.01
N TYR A 162 4.36 8.71 -12.15
CA TYR A 162 3.86 7.87 -11.07
C TYR A 162 4.76 7.98 -9.83
N GLN A 163 4.14 8.20 -8.66
CA GLN A 163 4.84 8.16 -7.37
C GLN A 163 4.16 7.14 -6.46
N GLY A 164 4.69 5.92 -6.44
CA GLY A 164 4.20 4.86 -5.56
C GLY A 164 4.32 5.21 -4.09
N HIS A 165 3.25 4.97 -3.34
CA HIS A 165 3.21 5.14 -1.89
C HIS A 165 2.25 4.14 -1.26
N TYR A 166 2.67 3.47 -0.20
CA TYR A 166 1.79 2.56 0.54
C TYR A 166 1.07 3.30 1.65
N VAL A 167 -0.23 3.05 1.77
CA VAL A 167 -1.08 3.52 2.87
C VAL A 167 -1.86 2.35 3.47
N LEU A 168 -2.33 2.50 4.71
CA LEU A 168 -3.28 1.55 5.29
C LEU A 168 -4.70 2.08 5.18
N LEU A 169 -5.55 1.36 4.46
CA LEU A 169 -6.98 1.55 4.54
C LEU A 169 -7.49 1.03 5.90
N ILE A 170 -8.09 1.92 6.69
CA ILE A 170 -8.54 1.62 8.06
C ILE A 170 -10.05 1.80 8.24
N GLY A 171 -10.78 2.16 7.19
CA GLY A 171 -12.24 2.28 7.26
C GLY A 171 -12.84 3.31 6.33
N PHE A 172 -14.08 3.66 6.59
CA PHE A 172 -14.89 4.59 5.82
C PHE A 172 -15.96 5.26 6.70
N ILE A 173 -16.42 6.42 6.25
CA ILE A 173 -17.50 7.19 6.87
C ILE A 173 -18.48 7.56 5.76
N GLU A 174 -19.76 7.35 5.99
CA GLU A 174 -20.83 7.72 5.07
C GLU A 174 -21.64 8.87 5.65
N ASP A 175 -21.97 9.86 4.82
CA ASP A 175 -23.06 10.80 5.04
C ASP A 175 -24.23 10.50 4.08
N GLU A 176 -25.26 11.35 4.05
CA GLU A 176 -26.46 11.13 3.21
C GLU A 176 -26.16 11.04 1.71
N THR A 177 -25.04 11.59 1.25
CA THR A 177 -24.72 11.78 -0.17
C THR A 177 -23.33 11.31 -0.57
N ASN A 178 -22.41 11.16 0.38
CA ASN A 178 -20.99 10.90 0.13
C ASN A 178 -20.47 9.74 0.97
N GLU A 179 -19.45 9.08 0.42
CA GLU A 179 -18.63 8.11 1.12
C GLU A 179 -17.18 8.59 1.17
N PHE A 180 -16.64 8.65 2.38
CA PHE A 180 -15.29 9.08 2.66
C PHE A 180 -14.44 7.91 3.16
N ILE A 181 -13.24 7.79 2.63
CA ILE A 181 -12.28 6.76 2.98
C ILE A 181 -11.35 7.26 4.07
N ARG A 182 -11.14 6.44 5.10
CA ARG A 182 -10.19 6.70 6.18
C ARG A 182 -8.96 5.82 5.99
N TYR A 183 -7.79 6.45 5.99
CA TYR A 183 -6.52 5.75 5.82
C TYR A 183 -5.45 6.32 6.76
N ALA A 184 -4.50 5.48 7.15
CA ALA A 184 -3.28 5.89 7.81
C ALA A 184 -2.17 6.06 6.78
N ASP A 185 -1.55 7.24 6.76
CA ASP A 185 -0.51 7.65 5.82
C ASP A 185 0.84 7.76 6.55
N PRO A 186 1.80 6.84 6.31
CA PRO A 186 3.14 6.89 6.88
C PRO A 186 3.89 8.21 6.62
N GLY A 187 3.54 8.92 5.54
CA GLY A 187 4.19 10.17 5.14
C GLY A 187 3.69 11.41 5.90
N LYS A 188 2.66 11.28 6.74
CA LYS A 188 2.05 12.39 7.49
C LYS A 188 2.37 12.30 8.98
N THR A 189 2.54 13.46 9.61
CA THR A 189 2.79 13.55 11.07
C THR A 189 1.53 13.30 11.89
N ASP A 190 0.37 13.83 11.47
CA ASP A 190 -0.93 13.58 12.13
C ASP A 190 -1.55 12.23 11.71
N GLY A 191 -0.94 11.57 10.72
CA GLY A 191 -1.05 10.16 10.39
C GLY A 191 -2.36 9.64 9.81
N PHE A 192 -3.50 10.19 10.22
CA PHE A 192 -4.82 9.74 9.77
C PHE A 192 -5.43 10.74 8.81
N CYS A 193 -5.72 10.27 7.61
CA CYS A 193 -6.22 11.07 6.51
C CYS A 193 -7.64 10.64 6.11
N THR A 194 -8.28 11.52 5.35
CA THR A 194 -9.61 11.28 4.78
C THR A 194 -9.58 11.70 3.31
N THR A 195 -10.18 10.91 2.43
CA THR A 195 -10.39 11.27 1.01
C THR A 195 -11.80 10.85 0.56
N THR A 196 -12.25 11.26 -0.62
CA THR A 196 -13.49 10.73 -1.21
C THR A 196 -13.24 9.34 -1.77
N ARG A 197 -14.28 8.50 -1.81
CA ARG A 197 -14.23 7.18 -2.44
C ARG A 197 -13.74 7.23 -3.89
N GLU A 198 -14.20 8.21 -4.66
CA GLU A 198 -13.81 8.41 -6.07
C GLU A 198 -12.30 8.63 -6.20
N ASN A 199 -11.74 9.53 -5.39
CA ASN A 199 -10.32 9.86 -5.46
C ASN A 199 -9.43 8.73 -4.94
N PHE A 200 -9.88 7.99 -3.92
CA PHE A 200 -9.21 6.78 -3.46
C PHE A 200 -9.15 5.70 -4.56
N ASP A 201 -10.28 5.39 -5.19
CA ASP A 201 -10.34 4.42 -6.27
C ASP A 201 -9.49 4.86 -7.47
N GLN A 202 -9.50 6.15 -7.82
CA GLN A 202 -8.63 6.69 -8.86
C GLN A 202 -7.14 6.47 -8.53
N ALA A 203 -6.72 6.82 -7.31
CA ALA A 203 -5.32 6.77 -6.92
C ALA A 203 -4.76 5.35 -6.81
N ARG A 204 -5.56 4.39 -6.31
CA ARG A 204 -5.15 2.98 -6.17
C ARG A 204 -5.22 2.18 -7.47
N ARG A 205 -5.93 2.69 -8.47
CA ARG A 205 -6.07 2.08 -9.81
C ARG A 205 -5.23 2.79 -10.87
N ALA A 206 -4.40 3.74 -10.43
CA ALA A 206 -3.54 4.50 -11.31
C ALA A 206 -2.49 3.60 -11.97
N PHE A 207 -2.08 3.95 -13.19
CA PHE A 207 -0.99 3.27 -13.88
C PHE A 207 0.28 3.24 -12.99
N GLY A 208 0.92 2.07 -12.92
CA GLY A 208 2.11 1.83 -12.09
C GLY A 208 1.82 1.32 -10.67
N THR A 209 0.56 1.33 -10.22
CA THR A 209 0.18 0.73 -8.92
C THR A 209 -0.04 -0.77 -8.99
N ASP A 210 -0.18 -1.34 -10.19
CA ASP A 210 -0.61 -2.74 -10.42
C ASP A 210 -1.91 -3.13 -9.68
N GLU A 211 -2.69 -2.12 -9.26
CA GLU A 211 -3.84 -2.24 -8.36
C GLU A 211 -3.54 -3.06 -7.08
N ASP A 212 -2.29 -3.01 -6.62
CA ASP A 212 -1.77 -3.81 -5.53
C ASP A 212 -2.48 -3.53 -4.20
N LEU A 213 -3.05 -4.58 -3.62
CA LEU A 213 -3.77 -4.53 -2.36
C LEU A 213 -3.57 -5.81 -1.56
N ILE A 214 -3.20 -5.69 -0.28
CA ILE A 214 -3.14 -6.82 0.65
C ILE A 214 -4.32 -6.77 1.61
N LEU A 215 -5.15 -7.80 1.55
CA LEU A 215 -6.21 -8.10 2.51
C LEU A 215 -5.64 -8.92 3.65
N CYS A 216 -5.71 -8.42 4.89
CA CYS A 216 -5.34 -9.19 6.08
C CYS A 216 -6.58 -9.86 6.68
N TYR A 217 -6.44 -11.02 7.32
CA TYR A 217 -7.53 -11.76 7.96
C TYR A 217 -7.23 -12.02 9.43
N GLU A 218 -8.28 -12.24 10.22
CA GLU A 218 -8.14 -12.62 11.64
C GLU A 218 -7.24 -13.85 11.81
N LYS A 219 -6.45 -13.87 12.89
CA LYS A 219 -5.71 -15.07 13.28
C LYS A 219 -6.70 -16.12 13.79
N GLN A 220 -6.55 -17.36 13.33
CA GLN A 220 -7.30 -18.51 13.85
C GLN A 220 -6.85 -18.87 15.27
#